data_AF-A0A821F4Q6-F1
#
_entry.id   AF-A0A821F4Q6-F1
#
_cell.length_a   1.000
_cell.length_b   1.000
_cell.length_c   1.000
_cell.angle_alpha   90.00
_cell.angle_beta   90.00
_cell.angle_gamma   90.00
#
_symmetry.space_group_name_H-M   'P 1'
#
loop_
_entity.id
_entity.type
_entity.pdbx_description
1 polymer ?
#
loop_
_entity_poly.entity_id
_entity_poly.type
_entity_poly.pdbx_seq_one_letter_code
_entity_poly.pdbx_strand_id
1 'polypeptide(L)' 'LQSKYSNFILLPPPVQNQKVILDVVFDCKGRIDGHWRDTRYCDVFHACLAGEQKRSYGCNQIGEKFYFDDVSQK' A
#
# COMPACT_ATOMS: atom_id res chain seq x y z
N LEU A 1 -15.00 9.90 -18.11
CA LEU A 1 -14.19 8.67 -17.96
C LEU A 1 -13.51 8.68 -16.58
N GLN A 2 -14.12 8.16 -15.50
CA GLN A 2 -13.47 8.23 -14.17
C GLN A 2 -13.99 7.25 -13.11
N SER A 3 -14.65 6.15 -13.50
CA SER A 3 -15.28 5.24 -12.52
C SER A 3 -14.66 3.83 -12.45
N LYS A 4 -13.75 3.47 -13.36
CA LYS A 4 -13.18 2.10 -13.41
C LYS A 4 -11.89 1.88 -12.62
N TYR A 5 -11.17 2.95 -12.23
CA TYR A 5 -9.93 2.85 -11.44
C TYR A 5 -10.15 2.90 -9.92
N SER A 6 -11.32 3.37 -9.47
CA SER A 6 -11.65 3.52 -8.05
C SER A 6 -11.65 2.19 -7.28
N ASN A 7 -12.05 1.09 -7.94
CA ASN A 7 -12.12 -0.21 -7.29
C ASN A 7 -10.74 -0.85 -7.02
N PHE A 8 -9.72 -0.58 -7.85
CA PHE A 8 -8.38 -1.17 -7.68
C PHE A 8 -7.50 -0.44 -6.66
N ILE A 9 -7.85 0.79 -6.28
CA ILE A 9 -7.15 1.53 -5.21
C ILE A 9 -7.74 1.18 -3.83
N LEU A 10 -9.04 0.82 -3.79
CA LEU A 10 -9.73 0.41 -2.56
C LEU A 10 -9.53 -1.07 -2.24
N LEU A 11 -9.46 -1.91 -3.27
CA LEU A 11 -9.11 -3.31 -3.13
C LEU A 11 -7.59 -3.41 -3.07
N PRO A 12 -7.01 -4.04 -2.04
CA PRO A 12 -5.60 -4.34 -2.08
C PRO A 12 -5.33 -5.12 -3.38
N PRO A 13 -4.16 -4.96 -4.03
CA PRO A 13 -3.73 -5.98 -4.98
C PRO A 13 -3.91 -7.35 -4.31
N PRO A 14 -4.26 -8.43 -5.04
CA PRO A 14 -4.47 -9.75 -4.46
C PRO A 14 -3.13 -10.30 -3.94
N VAL A 15 -2.68 -9.79 -2.80
CA VAL A 15 -1.60 -10.29 -1.97
C VAL A 15 -2.28 -10.73 -0.70
N GLN A 16 -2.39 -12.05 -0.52
CA GLN A 16 -3.13 -12.74 0.53
C GLN A 16 -2.67 -12.45 1.98
N ASN A 17 -1.87 -11.41 2.25
CA ASN A 17 -1.20 -11.20 3.53
C ASN A 17 -1.08 -9.71 3.94
N GLN A 18 -2.18 -8.96 3.86
CA GLN A 18 -2.22 -7.56 4.25
C GLN A 18 -3.01 -7.36 5.55
N LYS A 19 -2.39 -6.79 6.58
CA LYS A 19 -3.06 -6.45 7.85
C LYS A 19 -3.48 -4.98 7.82
N VAL A 20 -4.75 -4.69 8.05
CA VAL A 20 -5.21 -3.32 8.23
C VAL A 20 -4.59 -2.73 9.48
N ILE A 21 -4.04 -1.52 9.35
CA ILE A 21 -3.47 -0.76 10.46
C ILE A 21 -4.39 0.43 10.70
N LEU A 22 -4.75 0.63 11.97
CA LEU A 22 -5.54 1.77 12.43
C LEU A 22 -4.62 2.84 13.02
N ASP A 23 -5.13 4.06 13.12
CA ASP A 23 -4.50 5.18 13.84
C ASP A 23 -3.12 5.64 13.33
N VAL A 24 -2.74 5.28 12.10
CA VAL A 24 -1.56 5.86 11.44
C VAL A 24 -2.02 6.94 10.48
N VAL A 25 -1.78 8.20 10.85
CA VAL A 25 -2.09 9.38 10.02
C VAL A 25 -1.06 9.50 8.90
N PHE A 26 -1.56 9.70 7.67
CA PHE A 26 -0.74 9.94 6.48
C PHE A 26 -1.35 11.05 5.63
N ASP A 27 -0.52 12.02 5.22
CA ASP A 27 -0.97 13.13 4.38
C ASP A 27 -0.97 12.73 2.90
N CYS A 28 -2.18 12.65 2.33
CA CYS A 28 -2.43 12.39 0.93
C CYS A 28 -2.54 13.67 0.07
N LYS A 29 -2.42 14.87 0.66
CA LYS A 29 -2.52 16.13 -0.11
C LYS A 29 -1.42 16.20 -1.17
N GLY A 30 -1.83 16.57 -2.39
CA GLY A 30 -0.94 16.68 -3.54
C GLY A 30 -0.44 15.34 -4.10
N ARG A 31 -0.85 14.21 -3.53
CA ARG A 31 -0.54 12.88 -4.06
C ARG A 31 -1.58 12.48 -5.09
N ILE A 32 -1.14 11.82 -6.16
CA ILE A 32 -2.05 11.15 -7.08
C ILE A 32 -2.69 9.95 -6.38
N ASP A 33 -3.86 9.57 -6.89
CA ASP A 33 -4.60 8.38 -6.43
C ASP A 33 -3.72 7.13 -6.55
N GLY A 34 -3.62 6.35 -5.47
CA GLY A 34 -2.74 5.18 -5.43
C GLY A 34 -2.25 4.81 -4.03
N HIS A 35 -1.20 4.00 -3.98
CA HIS A 35 -0.63 3.47 -2.75
C HIS A 35 0.74 4.08 -2.45
N TRP A 36 0.95 4.50 -1.22
CA TRP A 36 2.13 5.23 -0.79
C TRP A 36 2.73 4.62 0.46
N ARG A 37 4.05 4.46 0.49
CA ARG A 37 4.78 3.96 1.66
C ARG A 37 4.80 5.02 2.77
N ASP A 38 4.64 4.61 4.03
CA ASP A 38 4.90 5.48 5.19
C ASP A 38 6.40 5.85 5.24
N THR A 39 6.71 7.09 5.64
CA THR A 39 8.09 7.56 5.77
C THR A 39 8.79 7.08 7.05
N ARG A 40 8.01 6.64 8.05
CA ARG A 40 8.46 6.17 9.36
C ARG A 40 8.48 4.64 9.44
N TYR A 41 7.53 3.98 8.79
CA TYR A 41 7.37 2.54 8.84
C TYR A 41 7.48 1.92 7.44
N CYS A 42 8.60 1.25 7.17
CA CYS A 42 8.91 0.72 5.84
C CYS A 42 7.91 -0.34 5.35
N ASP A 43 7.23 -1.02 6.26
CA ASP A 43 6.26 -2.08 6.02
C ASP A 43 4.81 -1.58 5.97
N VAL A 44 4.57 -0.27 6.17
CA VAL A 44 3.24 0.34 6.14
C VAL A 44 3.01 1.10 4.84
N PHE A 45 1.81 0.93 4.29
CA PHE A 45 1.35 1.58 3.09
C PHE A 45 -0.03 2.22 3.31
N HIS A 46 -0.30 3.29 2.56
CA HIS A 46 -1.52 4.09 2.63
C HIS A 46 -2.16 4.19 1.25
N ALA A 47 -3.46 3.91 1.17
CA ALA A 47 -4.23 4.21 -0.03
C ALA A 47 -4.71 5.67 0.02
N CYS A 48 -4.30 6.45 -0.97
CA CYS A 48 -4.76 7.82 -1.19
C CYS A 48 -5.78 7.84 -2.32
N LEU A 49 -6.89 8.53 -2.11
CA LEU A 49 -7.92 8.77 -3.11
C LEU A 49 -8.46 10.19 -2.96
N ALA A 50 -8.40 10.99 -4.04
CA ALA A 50 -8.81 12.38 -4.08
C ALA A 50 -8.14 13.25 -2.98
N GLY A 51 -6.86 12.98 -2.69
CA GLY A 51 -6.11 13.70 -1.66
C GLY A 51 -6.42 13.30 -0.22
N GLU A 52 -7.24 12.27 -0.01
CA GLU A 52 -7.58 11.74 1.32
C GLU A 52 -7.01 10.35 1.55
N GLN A 53 -6.60 10.10 2.79
CA GLN A 53 -6.22 8.78 3.25
C GLN A 53 -7.46 7.90 3.46
N LYS A 54 -7.56 6.79 2.74
CA LYS A 54 -8.69 5.86 2.84
C LYS A 54 -8.40 4.67 3.75
N ARG A 55 -7.17 4.16 3.74
CA ARG A 55 -6.75 3.05 4.60
C ARG A 55 -5.25 3.01 4.78
N SER A 56 -4.82 2.42 5.89
CA SER A 56 -3.42 2.03 6.13
C SER A 56 -3.33 0.52 6.30
N TYR A 57 -2.20 -0.04 5.90
CA TYR A 57 -1.99 -1.46 6.01
C TYR A 57 -0.52 -1.85 6.05
N GLY A 58 -0.23 -2.89 6.81
CA GLY A 58 1.07 -3.52 6.89
C GLY A 58 1.19 -4.67 5.90
N CYS A 59 2.38 -4.85 5.33
CA CYS A 59 2.76 -6.11 4.72
C CYS A 59 3.16 -7.08 5.84
N ASN A 60 2.30 -8.07 6.14
CA ASN A 60 2.70 -9.15 7.02
C ASN A 60 3.58 -10.11 6.20
N GLN A 61 4.89 -10.07 6.42
CA GLN A 61 5.78 -11.12 5.92
C GLN A 61 5.48 -12.43 6.68
N ILE A 62 4.51 -13.22 6.22
CA ILE A 62 4.44 -14.64 6.56
C ILE A 62 4.43 -15.42 5.24
N GLY A 63 5.60 -15.94 4.88
CA GLY A 63 5.81 -16.76 3.68
C GLY A 63 6.69 -16.06 2.65
N GLU A 64 8.00 -16.24 2.80
CA GLU A 64 9.06 -15.95 1.82
C GLU A 64 9.35 -14.46 1.56
N LYS A 65 10.47 -14.00 2.13
CA LYS A 65 11.16 -12.80 1.69
C LYS A 65 11.59 -13.01 0.23
N PHE A 66 10.75 -12.65 -0.73
CA PHE A 66 11.21 -12.40 -2.10
C PHE A 66 11.86 -11.01 -2.13
N TYR A 67 13.09 -10.90 -1.62
CA TYR A 67 13.96 -9.84 -2.10
C TYR A 67 14.63 -10.38 -3.35
N PHE A 68 14.61 -9.61 -4.43
CA PHE A 68 15.41 -9.94 -5.60
C PHE A 68 16.88 -9.91 -5.17
N ASP A 69 17.49 -11.08 -5.08
CA ASP A 69 18.91 -11.23 -4.81
C ASP A 69 19.64 -11.10 -6.15
N ASP A 70 20.43 -10.05 -6.32
CA ASP A 70 21.16 -9.78 -7.56
C ASP A 70 22.21 -10.86 -7.86
N VAL A 71 22.71 -11.53 -6.81
CA VAL A 71 23.63 -12.66 -6.92
C VAL A 71 22.94 -13.92 -7.46
N SER A 72 21.71 -14.23 -7.04
CA SER A 72 20.97 -15.42 -7.49
C SER A 72 19.90 -15.16 -8.56
N GLN A 73 19.64 -13.90 -8.91
CA GLN A 73 18.58 -13.43 -9.81
C GLN A 73 17.19 -14.01 -9.51
N LYS A 74 16.85 -14.16 -8.23
CA LYS A 74 15.58 -14.72 -7.76
C LYS A 74 14.93 -13.80 -6.75
#